data_AF-A0A7C7RI01-F1
#
_entry.id   AF-A0A7C7RI01-F1
#
_cell.length_a   1.000
_cell.length_b   1.000
_cell.length_c   1.000
_cell.angle_alpha   90.00
_cell.angle_beta   90.00
_cell.angle_gamma   90.00
#
_symmetry.space_group_name_H-M   'P 1'
#
loop_
_entity.id
_entity.type
_entity.pdbx_description
1 polymer ?
#
loop_
_entity_poly.entity_id
_entity_poly.type
_entity_poly.pdbx_seq_one_letter_code
_entity_poly.pdbx_strand_id
1 'polypeptide(L)'
;MWEKSFRLTVLYNVGNEPRKIVAEMLRNNLRAINSKFLIKVQAVEWPEYLEQLVYRRPTLFIIGWLAYYPDPHNFVMPFMHSEGDFAYFQSFSNKTIDELIEEGIRTVNETCRR
;
A
#
# COMPACT_ATOMS: atom_id res chain seq x y z
N MET A 1 -10.81 -20.90 -10.06
CA MET A 1 -11.05 -19.71 -9.21
C MET A 1 -12.52 -19.30 -9.17
N TRP A 2 -13.25 -19.39 -10.28
CA TRP A 2 -14.66 -18.95 -10.41
C TRP A 2 -15.70 -19.71 -9.56
N GLU A 3 -15.38 -20.93 -9.10
CA GLU A 3 -16.27 -21.71 -8.23
C GLU A 3 -16.09 -21.42 -6.74
N LYS A 4 -14.92 -20.93 -6.32
CA LYS A 4 -14.53 -20.74 -4.92
C LYS A 4 -14.70 -19.27 -4.52
N SER A 5 -15.32 -19.04 -3.37
CA SER A 5 -15.38 -17.73 -2.74
C SER A 5 -14.07 -17.42 -2.00
N PHE A 6 -13.77 -16.14 -1.82
CA PHE A 6 -12.79 -15.68 -0.84
C PHE A 6 -13.40 -14.53 -0.03
N ARG A 7 -12.84 -14.32 1.17
CA ARG A 7 -13.14 -13.16 2.01
C ARG A 7 -11.96 -12.20 1.96
N LEU A 8 -12.24 -10.93 1.72
CA LEU A 8 -11.25 -9.85 1.70
C LEU A 8 -11.78 -8.68 2.51
N THR A 9 -10.91 -8.09 3.34
CA THR A 9 -11.22 -6.84 4.04
C THR A 9 -10.37 -5.73 3.43
N VAL A 10 -11.02 -4.65 2.99
CA VAL A 10 -10.40 -3.42 2.51
C VAL A 10 -10.42 -2.40 3.64
N LEU A 11 -9.25 -2.08 4.18
CA LEU A 11 -9.12 -1.12 5.27
C LEU A 11 -8.93 0.31 4.75
N TYR A 12 -9.61 1.26 5.38
CA TYR A 12 -9.34 2.70 5.26
C TYR A 12 -9.45 3.36 6.63
N ASN A 13 -8.85 4.54 6.80
CA ASN A 13 -8.96 5.28 8.05
C ASN A 13 -10.22 6.15 8.11
N VAL A 14 -10.81 6.26 9.30
CA VAL A 14 -11.97 7.12 9.57
C VAL A 14 -11.66 8.58 9.17
N GLY A 15 -12.69 9.28 8.68
CA GLY A 15 -12.61 10.68 8.26
C GLY A 15 -12.08 10.91 6.85
N ASN A 16 -11.71 9.85 6.10
CA ASN A 16 -11.24 9.98 4.72
C ASN A 16 -12.29 9.49 3.70
N GLU A 17 -13.21 10.38 3.31
CA GLU A 17 -14.28 10.07 2.35
C GLU A 17 -13.76 9.58 0.99
N PRO A 18 -12.70 10.17 0.40
CA PRO A 18 -12.12 9.63 -0.84
C PRO A 18 -11.67 8.15 -0.71
N ARG A 19 -11.00 7.78 0.39
CA ARG A 19 -10.57 6.38 0.61
C ARG A 19 -11.76 5.44 0.80
N LYS A 20 -12.82 5.89 1.49
CA LYS A 20 -14.07 5.13 1.62
C LYS A 20 -14.71 4.86 0.27
N ILE A 21 -14.84 5.88 -0.57
CA ILE A 21 -15.42 5.76 -1.92
C ILE A 21 -14.64 4.74 -2.74
N VAL A 22 -13.30 4.83 -2.75
CA VAL A 22 -12.45 3.86 -3.46
C VAL A 22 -12.63 2.43 -2.92
N ALA A 23 -12.70 2.25 -1.60
CA ALA A 23 -12.93 0.95 -0.99
C ALA A 23 -14.30 0.34 -1.38
N GLU A 24 -15.34 1.16 -1.42
CA GLU A 24 -16.69 0.75 -1.83
C GLU A 24 -16.77 0.44 -3.33
N MET A 25 -16.11 1.23 -4.18
CA MET A 25 -15.97 0.95 -5.61
C MET A 25 -15.28 -0.40 -5.85
N LEU A 26 -14.17 -0.66 -5.14
CA LEU A 26 -13.46 -1.93 -5.23
C LEU A 26 -14.36 -3.10 -4.81
N ARG A 27 -15.08 -2.97 -3.69
CA ARG A 27 -16.06 -3.96 -3.22
C ARG A 27 -17.12 -4.24 -4.29
N ASN A 28 -17.72 -3.19 -4.85
CA ASN A 28 -18.82 -3.33 -5.81
C ASN A 28 -18.35 -3.98 -7.11
N ASN A 29 -17.19 -3.56 -7.64
CA ASN A 29 -16.62 -4.11 -8.87
C ASN A 29 -16.21 -5.58 -8.69
N LEU A 30 -15.58 -5.95 -7.57
CA LEU A 30 -15.22 -7.35 -7.30
C LEU A 30 -16.47 -8.24 -7.17
N ARG A 31 -17.54 -7.74 -6.55
CA ARG A 31 -18.82 -8.47 -6.46
C ARG A 31 -19.53 -8.57 -7.81
N ALA A 32 -19.37 -7.60 -8.69
CA ALA A 32 -19.90 -7.66 -10.06
C ALA A 32 -19.20 -8.74 -10.90
N ILE A 33 -17.89 -8.96 -10.66
CA ILE A 33 -17.12 -10.05 -11.30
C ILE A 33 -17.58 -11.42 -10.78
N ASN A 34 -17.78 -11.56 -9.47
CA ASN A 34 -18.33 -12.77 -8.87
C ASN A 34 -19.09 -12.45 -7.58
N SER A 35 -20.40 -12.69 -7.60
CA SER A 35 -21.29 -12.41 -6.47
C SER A 35 -20.96 -13.21 -5.21
N LYS A 36 -20.19 -14.31 -5.33
CA LYS A 36 -19.72 -15.11 -4.20
C LYS A 36 -18.60 -14.43 -3.40
N PHE A 37 -17.94 -13.39 -3.91
CA PHE A 37 -16.83 -12.74 -3.22
C PHE A 37 -17.31 -11.94 -1.99
N LEU A 38 -16.77 -12.30 -0.81
CA LEU A 38 -17.11 -11.67 0.46
C LEU A 38 -16.15 -10.51 0.75
N ILE A 39 -16.41 -9.36 0.12
CA ILE A 39 -15.60 -8.15 0.32
C ILE A 39 -16.21 -7.28 1.43
N LYS A 40 -15.45 -7.02 2.50
CA LYS A 40 -15.78 -6.12 3.62
C LYS A 40 -14.99 -4.82 3.46
N VAL A 41 -15.65 -3.68 3.61
CA VAL A 41 -14.98 -2.38 3.78
C VAL A 41 -14.95 -2.07 5.27
N GLN A 42 -13.78 -1.74 5.81
CA GLN A 42 -13.60 -1.51 7.23
C GLN A 42 -12.93 -0.15 7.47
N ALA A 43 -13.66 0.72 8.19
CA ALA A 43 -13.11 1.95 8.74
C ALA A 43 -12.37 1.64 10.04
N VAL A 44 -11.21 2.26 10.25
CA VAL A 44 -10.40 2.11 11.46
C VAL A 44 -9.89 3.49 11.89
N GLU A 45 -9.86 3.75 13.19
CA GLU A 45 -9.28 5.00 13.71
C GLU A 45 -7.79 5.09 13.39
N TRP A 46 -7.28 6.29 13.12
CA TRP A 46 -5.90 6.45 12.59
C TRP A 46 -4.80 5.79 13.44
N PRO A 47 -4.79 5.91 14.79
CA PRO A 47 -3.79 5.24 15.61
C PRO A 47 -3.82 3.71 15.48
N GLU A 48 -5.01 3.12 15.51
CA GLU A 48 -5.18 1.68 15.34
C GLU A 48 -4.83 1.25 13.90
N TYR A 49 -5.17 2.07 12.91
CA TYR A 49 -4.84 1.82 11.51
C TYR A 49 -3.33 1.68 11.32
N LEU A 50 -2.54 2.60 11.87
CA LEU A 50 -1.08 2.54 11.84
C LEU A 50 -0.53 1.32 12.59
N GLU A 51 -1.07 1.02 13.77
CA GLU A 51 -0.67 -0.18 14.53
C GLU A 51 -0.88 -1.46 13.70
N GLN A 52 -2.03 -1.58 13.03
CA GLN A 52 -2.33 -2.72 12.17
C GLN A 52 -1.34 -2.84 11.00
N LEU A 53 -0.95 -1.73 10.38
CA LEU A 53 0.05 -1.72 9.29
C LEU A 53 1.43 -2.20 9.78
N VAL A 54 1.91 -1.69 10.90
CA VAL A 54 3.20 -2.07 11.49
C VAL A 54 3.23 -3.57 11.83
N TYR A 55 2.13 -4.10 12.35
CA TYR A 55 1.99 -5.53 12.61
C TYR A 55 1.59 -6.37 11.39
N ARG A 56 1.47 -5.77 10.20
CA ARG A 56 1.16 -6.45 8.92
C ARG A 56 -0.10 -7.33 9.02
N ARG A 57 -1.10 -6.85 9.77
CA ARG A 57 -2.38 -7.55 9.99
C ARG A 57 -3.36 -7.40 8.82
N PRO A 58 -3.44 -6.26 8.11
CA PRO A 58 -4.40 -6.08 7.02
C PRO A 58 -4.08 -6.95 5.81
N THR A 59 -5.12 -7.49 5.17
CA THR A 59 -4.98 -8.14 3.85
C THR A 59 -4.88 -7.11 2.72
N LEU A 60 -5.61 -6.00 2.84
CA LEU A 60 -5.59 -4.90 1.88
C LEU A 60 -5.91 -3.59 2.62
N PHE A 61 -5.17 -2.53 2.31
CA PHE A 61 -5.30 -1.24 2.96
C PHE A 61 -5.16 -0.11 1.94
N ILE A 62 -5.84 1.01 2.18
CA ILE A 62 -5.74 2.23 1.37
C ILE A 62 -5.06 3.34 2.19
N ILE A 63 -3.84 3.69 1.79
CA ILE A 63 -3.06 4.79 2.37
C ILE A 63 -2.50 5.67 1.25
N GLY A 64 -1.97 6.82 1.60
CA GLY A 64 -1.26 7.70 0.68
C GLY A 64 0.01 8.24 1.34
N TRP A 65 0.92 8.71 0.50
CA TRP A 65 2.16 9.36 0.91
C TRP A 65 2.12 10.83 0.50
N LEU A 66 2.61 11.71 1.37
CA LEU A 66 2.82 13.11 1.05
C LEU A 66 4.31 13.37 1.12
N ALA A 67 4.87 13.83 0.00
CA ALA A 67 6.30 14.04 -0.07
C ALA A 67 6.72 15.24 0.78
N TYR A 68 7.80 15.07 1.52
CA TYR A 68 8.38 16.14 2.35
C TYR A 68 9.37 17.01 1.56
N TYR A 69 9.96 16.46 0.50
CA TYR A 69 10.88 17.16 -0.40
C TYR A 69 10.77 16.58 -1.82
N PRO A 70 11.01 17.38 -2.87
CA PRO A 70 10.80 16.99 -4.26
C PRO A 70 11.98 16.17 -4.83
N ASP A 71 12.28 15.04 -4.21
CA ASP A 71 13.29 14.10 -4.70
C ASP A 71 12.64 12.71 -4.90
N PRO A 72 12.95 11.98 -5.99
CA PRO A 72 12.44 10.63 -6.22
C PRO A 72 12.67 9.68 -5.05
N HIS A 73 13.79 9.81 -4.32
CA HIS A 73 14.10 9.06 -3.11
C HIS A 73 12.95 9.12 -2.10
N ASN A 74 12.28 10.27 -1.97
CA ASN A 74 11.17 10.47 -1.05
C ASN A 74 9.94 9.62 -1.37
N PHE A 75 9.87 9.06 -2.58
CA PHE A 75 8.85 8.09 -2.99
C PHE A 75 9.40 6.67 -3.09
N VAL A 76 10.54 6.46 -3.75
CA VAL A 76 11.02 5.08 -3.99
C VAL A 76 11.44 4.38 -2.70
N MET A 77 12.01 5.12 -1.74
CA MET A 77 12.42 4.54 -0.46
C MET A 77 11.22 3.98 0.33
N PRO A 78 10.19 4.76 0.71
CA PRO A 78 9.08 4.22 1.50
C PRO A 78 8.23 3.19 0.74
N PHE A 79 8.10 3.29 -0.59
CA PHE A 79 7.25 2.39 -1.36
C PHE A 79 7.91 1.07 -1.75
N MET A 80 9.22 1.04 -1.99
CA MET A 80 9.86 -0.06 -2.73
C MET A 80 11.10 -0.64 -2.05
N HIS A 81 11.83 0.11 -1.23
CA HIS A 81 12.96 -0.44 -0.47
C HIS A 81 12.42 -1.40 0.60
N SER A 82 13.03 -2.55 0.80
CA SER A 82 12.52 -3.58 1.72
C SER A 82 12.35 -3.12 3.18
N GLU A 83 13.16 -2.14 3.60
CA GLU A 83 13.05 -1.45 4.90
C GLU A 83 12.19 -0.18 4.89
N GLY A 84 11.60 0.18 3.75
CA GLY A 84 10.68 1.31 3.61
C GLY A 84 9.29 1.01 4.17
N ASP A 85 8.59 2.04 4.65
CA ASP A 85 7.31 1.92 5.37
C ASP A 85 6.30 1.01 4.66
N PHE A 86 5.96 1.31 3.40
CA PHE A 86 4.90 0.61 2.67
C PHE A 86 5.36 -0.71 2.08
N ALA A 87 6.62 -0.83 1.67
CA ALA A 87 7.19 -2.12 1.29
C ALA A 87 7.13 -3.10 2.49
N TYR A 88 7.55 -2.63 3.67
CA TYR A 88 7.48 -3.38 4.91
C TYR A 88 6.04 -3.79 5.26
N PHE A 89 5.06 -2.86 5.22
CA PHE A 89 3.65 -3.19 5.49
C PHE A 89 3.09 -4.26 4.53
N GLN A 90 3.56 -4.28 3.28
CA GLN A 90 3.17 -5.26 2.26
C GLN A 90 3.99 -6.55 2.31
N SER A 91 4.99 -6.66 3.20
CA SER A 91 5.99 -7.73 3.19
C SER A 91 6.71 -7.88 1.84
N PHE A 92 6.88 -6.77 1.13
CA PHE A 92 7.59 -6.71 -0.13
C PHE A 92 9.10 -6.62 0.12
N SER A 93 9.88 -7.41 -0.61
CA SER A 93 11.34 -7.34 -0.60
C SER A 93 11.88 -7.81 -1.95
N ASN A 94 12.81 -7.05 -2.50
CA ASN A 94 13.50 -7.40 -3.73
C ASN A 94 14.92 -6.81 -3.68
N LYS A 95 15.91 -7.67 -3.57
CA LYS A 95 17.32 -7.28 -3.45
C LYS A 95 17.80 -6.37 -4.59
N THR A 96 17.37 -6.61 -5.82
CA THR A 96 17.76 -5.78 -6.97
C THR A 96 17.18 -4.37 -6.84
N ILE A 97 15.97 -4.23 -6.32
CA ILE A 97 15.36 -2.91 -6.11
C ILE A 97 16.06 -2.17 -4.97
N ASP A 98 16.38 -2.86 -3.87
CA ASP A 98 17.12 -2.28 -2.75
C ASP A 98 18.49 -1.75 -3.21
N GLU A 99 19.25 -2.55 -3.98
CA GLU A 99 20.55 -2.15 -4.55
C GLU A 99 20.45 -0.92 -5.45
N LEU A 100 19.43 -0.84 -6.32
CA LEU A 100 19.20 0.32 -7.19
C LEU A 100 18.86 1.59 -6.40
N ILE A 101 18.07 1.46 -5.33
CA ILE A 101 17.72 2.59 -4.46
C ILE A 101 18.96 3.07 -3.70
N GLU A 102 19.75 2.14 -3.14
CA GLU A 102 21.00 2.48 -2.46
C GLU A 102 22.02 3.16 -3.40
N GLU A 103 22.14 2.68 -4.64
CA GLU A 103 22.99 3.31 -5.66
C GLU A 103 22.51 4.74 -5.98
N GLY A 104 21.19 4.92 -6.15
CA GLY A 104 20.58 6.23 -6.38
C GLY A 104 20.82 7.23 -5.24
N ILE A 105 20.90 6.75 -3.99
CA ILE A 105 21.24 7.58 -2.82
C ILE A 105 22.72 7.97 -2.81
N ARG A 106 23.62 7.06 -3.21
CA ARG A 106 25.08 7.27 -3.15
C ARG A 106 25.61 8.11 -4.30
N THR A 107 24.96 8.06 -5.47
CA THR A 107 25.49 8.73 -6.66
C THR A 107 25.29 10.24 -6.63
N VAL A 108 26.34 10.99 -6.96
CA VAL A 108 26.28 12.45 -7.15
C VAL A 108 26.00 12.84 -8.60
N ASN A 109 26.05 11.88 -9.53
CA ASN A 109 25.77 12.09 -10.95
C ASN A 109 24.24 12.09 -11.19
N GLU A 110 23.68 13.24 -11.58
CA GLU A 110 22.24 13.35 -11.85
C GLU A 110 21.74 12.43 -12.96
N THR A 111 22.53 12.16 -14.00
CA THR A 111 22.15 11.26 -15.08
C THR A 111 22.11 9.80 -14.64
N CYS A 112 22.98 9.41 -13.70
CA CYS A 112 22.93 8.07 -13.11
C CYS A 112 21.79 7.92 -12.09
N ARG A 113 21.32 9.01 -11.48
CA ARG A 113 20.24 9.01 -10.48
C ARG A 113 18.83 9.01 -11.07
N ARG A 114 18.67 9.45 -12.32
CA ARG A 114 17.39 9.53 -13.04
C ARG A 114 17.14 8.26 -13.86
#